data_AF-M3GST6-F1
#
_entry.id   AF-M3GST6-F1
#
_cell.length_a   1.000
_cell.length_b   1.000
_cell.length_c   1.000
_cell.angle_alpha   90.00
_cell.angle_beta   90.00
_cell.angle_gamma   90.00
#
_symmetry.space_group_name_H-M   'P 1'
#
loop_
_entity.id
_entity.type
_entity.pdbx_description
1 polymer ?
#
loop_
_entity_poly.entity_id
_entity_poly.type
_entity_poly.pdbx_seq_one_letter_code
_entity_poly.pdbx_strand_id
1 'polypeptide(L)'
;MKEANIRDIQHNFSKILDWIEDGEDVYVLRRKKVVAKITSFRLPSKQKVSLPEFYKRAKTRIGAPKGKSISDLVRSDRESGIS
;
A
#
# COMPACT_ATOMS: atom_id res chain seq x y z
N MET A 1 8.93 6.55 12.18
CA MET A 1 8.12 7.43 13.06
C MET A 1 9.06 8.20 13.97
N LYS A 2 8.99 9.54 13.94
CA LYS A 2 9.76 10.43 14.83
C LYS A 2 8.84 11.34 15.63
N GLU A 3 9.34 11.89 16.73
CA GLU A 3 8.63 12.86 17.57
C GLU A 3 9.40 14.18 17.62
N ALA A 4 8.68 15.30 17.58
CA ALA A 4 9.25 16.64 17.68
C ALA A 4 8.37 17.56 18.53
N ASN A 5 8.98 18.36 19.40
CA ASN A 5 8.25 19.39 20.14
C ASN A 5 7.90 20.56 19.22
N ILE A 6 6.80 21.26 19.50
CA ILE A 6 6.44 22.51 18.81
C ILE A 6 7.61 23.50 18.76
N ARG A 7 8.39 23.61 19.85
CA ARG A 7 9.57 24.48 19.88
C ARG A 7 10.64 24.05 18.87
N ASP A 8 10.90 22.74 18.79
CA ASP A 8 11.91 22.20 17.87
C ASP A 8 11.46 22.35 16.42
N ILE A 9 10.16 22.20 16.16
CA ILE A 9 9.55 22.45 14.85
C ILE A 9 9.72 23.90 14.44
N GLN A 10 9.54 24.86 15.34
CA GLN A 10 9.68 26.28 15.03
C GLN A 10 11.12 26.67 14.65
N HIS A 11 12.12 26.10 15.34
CA HIS A 11 13.52 26.47 15.13
C HIS A 11 14.24 25.61 14.09
N ASN A 12 13.81 24.36 13.88
CA ASN A 12 14.49 23.39 13.02
C ASN A 12 13.55 22.80 11.96
N PHE A 13 12.61 23.61 11.45
CA PHE A 13 11.57 23.11 10.54
C PHE A 13 12.15 22.44 9.30
N SER A 14 13.20 23.01 8.69
CA SER A 14 13.86 22.46 7.50
C SER A 14 14.33 21.02 7.71
N LYS A 15 14.98 20.71 8.84
CA LYS A 15 15.44 19.36 9.15
C LYS A 15 14.28 18.36 9.33
N ILE A 16 13.14 18.84 9.79
CA ILE A 16 11.94 18.02 9.96
C ILE A 16 11.29 17.77 8.59
N LEU A 17 11.31 18.76 7.70
CA LEU A 17 10.88 18.58 6.31
C LEU A 17 11.70 17.51 5.61
N ASP A 18 13.03 17.47 5.79
CA ASP A 18 13.89 16.42 5.22
C ASP A 18 13.42 15.02 5.66
N TRP A 19 13.10 14.84 6.95
CA TRP A 19 12.56 13.57 7.46
C TRP A 19 11.22 13.20 6.82
N ILE A 20 10.35 14.19 6.64
CA ILE A 20 9.04 13.99 6.00
C ILE A 20 9.22 13.63 4.52
N GLU A 21 10.16 14.25 3.82
CA GLU A 21 10.48 13.94 2.42
C GLU A 21 11.01 12.51 2.24
N ASP A 22 11.80 12.02 3.21
CA ASP A 22 12.27 10.63 3.28
C ASP A 22 11.13 9.62 3.54
N GLY A 23 9.92 10.10 3.81
CA GLY A 23 8.72 9.29 4.02
C GLY A 23 8.48 8.93 5.49
N GLU A 24 9.12 9.62 6.43
CA GLU A 24 8.89 9.43 7.87
C GLU A 24 7.70 10.25 8.36
N ASP A 25 6.83 9.61 9.15
CA ASP A 25 5.77 10.30 9.89
C ASP A 25 6.35 10.98 11.15
N VAL A 26 6.04 12.26 11.34
CA VAL A 26 6.48 13.08 12.49
C VAL A 26 5.30 13.43 13.38
N TYR A 27 5.36 13.05 14.65
CA TYR A 27 4.39 13.44 15.67
C TYR A 27 4.80 14.74 16.35
N VAL A 28 3.86 15.67 16.40
CA VAL A 28 4.03 16.97 17.03
C VAL A 28 3.60 16.89 18.48
N LEU A 29 4.53 17.19 19.38
CA LEU A 29 4.34 17.17 20.82
C LEU A 29 4.12 18.59 21.37
N ARG A 30 3.08 18.76 22.19
CA ARG A 30 2.87 19.93 23.06
C ARG A 30 2.82 19.47 24.50
N ARG A 31 3.74 19.95 25.35
CA ARG A 31 3.82 19.55 26.78
C ARG A 31 3.78 18.01 26.95
N LYS A 32 4.57 17.29 26.15
CA LYS A 32 4.66 15.81 26.11
C LYS A 32 3.37 15.08 25.66
N LYS A 33 2.39 15.80 25.11
CA LYS A 33 1.20 15.19 24.51
C LYS A 33 1.25 15.34 22.99
N VAL A 34 0.94 14.27 22.27
CA VAL A 34 0.78 14.31 20.81
C VAL A 34 -0.45 15.14 20.47
N VAL A 35 -0.27 16.17 19.65
CA VAL A 35 -1.34 17.08 19.22
C VAL A 35 -1.61 17.06 17.73
N ALA A 36 -0.61 16.68 16.92
CA ALA A 36 -0.74 16.59 15.48
C ALA A 36 0.25 15.57 14.90
N LYS A 37 0.02 15.20 13.64
CA LYS A 37 0.92 14.39 12.81
C LYS A 37 1.22 15.14 11.52
N ILE A 38 2.48 15.20 11.14
CA ILE A 38 2.94 15.70 9.85
C ILE A 38 3.41 14.48 9.04
N THR A 39 2.97 14.39 7.79
CA THR A 39 3.29 13.29 6.87
C THR A 39 3.50 13.85 5.47
N SER A 40 4.18 13.07 4.62
CA SER A 40 4.42 13.47 3.23
C SER A 40 3.15 13.33 2.40
N PHE A 41 2.98 14.23 1.43
CA PHE A 41 1.95 14.07 0.40
C PHE A 41 2.31 12.98 -0.61
N ARG A 42 3.60 12.66 -0.75
CA ARG A 42 4.01 11.52 -1.56
C ARG A 42 3.83 10.25 -0.74
N LEU A 43 3.02 9.32 -1.25
CA LEU A 43 2.94 7.99 -0.67
C LEU A 43 4.36 7.41 -0.59
N PRO A 44 4.79 6.85 0.56
CA PRO A 44 6.08 6.20 0.67
C PRO A 44 6.21 5.18 -0.46
N SER A 45 7.31 5.25 -1.20
CA SER A 45 7.47 4.61 -2.52
C SER A 45 7.21 3.11 -2.54
N LYS A 46 7.21 2.45 -1.37
CA LYS A 46 6.81 1.05 -1.21
C LYS A 46 6.22 0.82 0.18
N GLN A 47 4.95 1.16 0.40
CA GLN A 47 4.23 0.43 1.44
C GLN A 47 4.08 -1.01 0.92
N LYS A 48 4.89 -1.93 1.45
CA LYS A 48 4.75 -3.38 1.20
C LYS A 48 3.41 -3.80 1.79
N VAL A 49 2.33 -3.57 1.06
CA VAL A 49 1.05 -4.19 1.36
C VAL A 49 1.26 -5.69 1.24
N SER A 50 1.06 -6.42 2.33
CA SER A 50 0.98 -7.87 2.24
C SER A 50 -0.30 -8.16 1.47
N LEU A 51 -0.19 -8.43 0.18
CA LEU A 51 -1.36 -8.87 -0.58
C LEU A 51 -1.86 -10.14 0.12
N PRO A 52 -3.13 -10.17 0.55
CA PRO A 52 -3.74 -11.41 0.99
C PRO A 52 -3.53 -12.48 -0.09
N GLU A 53 -3.38 -13.74 0.32
CA GLU A 53 -3.32 -14.88 -0.60
C GLU A 53 -4.70 -15.11 -1.24
N PHE A 54 -5.10 -14.22 -2.15
CA PHE A 54 -6.40 -14.20 -2.82
C PHE A 54 -6.67 -15.53 -3.52
N TYR A 55 -5.63 -16.10 -4.15
CA TYR A 55 -5.71 -17.37 -4.85
C TYR A 55 -6.06 -18.54 -3.91
N LYS A 56 -5.39 -18.63 -2.75
CA LYS A 56 -5.69 -19.67 -1.75
C LYS A 56 -7.11 -19.53 -1.21
N ARG A 57 -7.54 -18.30 -0.89
CA ARG A 57 -8.90 -18.03 -0.41
C ARG A 57 -9.96 -18.38 -1.44
N ALA A 58 -9.73 -18.05 -2.72
CA ALA A 58 -10.63 -18.38 -3.82
C ALA A 58 -10.79 -19.90 -3.97
N LYS A 59 -9.67 -20.64 -3.98
CA LYS A 59 -9.68 -22.12 -4.08
C LYS A 59 -10.45 -22.77 -2.93
N THR A 60 -10.31 -22.26 -1.71
CA THR A 60 -11.01 -22.81 -0.53
C THR A 60 -12.49 -22.45 -0.48
N ARG A 61 -12.89 -21.23 -0.84
CA ARG A 61 -14.30 -20.78 -0.74
C ARG A 61 -15.16 -21.13 -1.95
N ILE A 62 -14.60 -21.07 -3.16
CA ILE A 62 -15.35 -21.21 -4.42
C ILE A 62 -15.18 -22.62 -5.01
N GLY A 63 -14.12 -23.33 -4.62
CA GLY A 63 -13.76 -24.64 -5.15
C GLY A 63 -12.91 -24.54 -6.42
N ALA A 64 -12.67 -25.68 -7.07
CA ALA A 64 -12.01 -25.69 -8.37
C ALA A 64 -12.87 -24.94 -9.40
N PRO A 65 -12.28 -24.15 -10.30
CA PRO A 65 -13.03 -23.46 -11.34
C PRO A 65 -13.81 -24.51 -12.15
N LYS A 66 -15.14 -24.37 -12.18
CA LYS A 66 -16.01 -25.22 -13.00
C LYS A 66 -15.99 -24.64 -14.42
N GLY A 67 -15.54 -25.43 -15.38
CA GLY A 67 -15.50 -25.04 -16.79
C GLY A 67 -14.39 -25.76 -17.56
N LYS A 68 -14.45 -25.66 -18.89
CA LYS A 68 -13.33 -26.05 -19.77
C LYS A 68 -12.13 -25.16 -19.46
N SER A 69 -10.92 -25.71 -19.57
CA SER A 69 -9.71 -24.90 -19.40
C SER A 69 -9.72 -23.74 -20.39
N ILE A 70 -9.09 -22.60 -20.04
CA ILE A 70 -8.86 -21.52 -21.00
C ILE A 70 -8.18 -22.08 -22.26
N SER A 71 -7.26 -23.04 -22.09
CA SER A 71 -6.59 -23.73 -23.20
C SER A 71 -7.58 -24.52 -24.08
N ASP A 72 -8.58 -25.17 -23.47
CA ASP A 72 -9.59 -25.93 -24.19
C ASP A 72 -10.57 -25.00 -24.91
N LEU A 73 -10.91 -23.85 -24.31
CA LEU A 73 -11.73 -22.81 -24.96
C LEU A 73 -11.00 -22.22 -26.16
N VAL A 74 -9.75 -21.79 -26.00
CA VAL A 74 -8.90 -21.25 -27.07
C VAL A 74 -8.69 -22.29 -28.18
N ARG A 75 -8.53 -23.56 -27.82
CA ARG A 75 -8.43 -24.66 -28.78
C ARG A 75 -9.75 -24.87 -29.52
N SER A 76 -10.87 -24.92 -28.81
CA SER A 76 -12.19 -25.07 -29.43
C SER A 76 -12.54 -23.90 -30.34
N ASP A 77 -12.14 -22.69 -30.00
CA ASP A 77 -12.37 -21.48 -30.81
C ASP A 77 -11.57 -21.54 -32.12
N ARG A 78 -10.29 -21.95 -32.05
CA ARG A 78 -9.44 -22.18 -33.22
C ARG A 78 -9.92 -23.32 -34.11
N GLU A 79 -10.45 -24.37 -33.52
CA GLU A 79 -10.98 -25.54 -34.24
C GLU A 79 -12.38 -25.29 -34.82
N SER A 80 -13.18 -24.38 -34.23
CA SER A 80 -14.55 -24.07 -34.66
C SER A 80 -14.65 -23.03 -35.77
N GLY A 81 -13.54 -22.41 -36.19
CA GLY A 81 -13.42 -21.71 -37.47
C GLY A 81 -14.56 -20.76 -37.85
N ILE A 82 -15.05 -19.92 -36.92
CA ILE A 82 -15.94 -18.83 -37.28
C ILE A 82 -15.05 -17.66 -37.75
N SER A 83 -14.71 -17.68 -39.05
CA SER A 83 -14.39 -16.49 -39.83
C SER A 83 -15.67 -15.89 -40.39
#